data_AF-A0A8I6Z457-F1
#
_entry.id   AF-A0A8I6Z457-F1
#
_cell.length_a   1.000
_cell.length_b   1.000
_cell.length_c   1.000
_cell.angle_alpha   90.00
_cell.angle_beta   90.00
_cell.angle_gamma   90.00
#
_symmetry.space_group_name_H-M   'P 1'
#
loop_
_entity.id
_entity.type
_entity.pdbx_description
1 polymer ?
#
loop_
_entity_poly.entity_id
_entity_poly.type
_entity_poly.pdbx_seq_one_letter_code
_entity_poly.pdbx_strand_id
1 'polypeptide(L)'
;MRQSSLLVLHPRQFHQLVLPSCLLRLLGRHRSSNVKVPSEVKACIINALRSCTASNGAGLSKGTTSLRQSQAGRSLLWACDSSKGTSDTILVWHIATTILEARHPHHQHDHGPPRRPSPVSEKKTAATHLSRYGAYLVEACPELLHDDDAWSKDLYKKVKRDDKRALSTAGGVGVSSLPPEAGYGRLIELLGAAQNHEVLKDAAKLAGQLGELAGGEETAWELLAGFWSEMILYLAPSDNLKGHLQAIDRGGELITLLWAFLTHVGIIDRPGDDTAASAPATGV
;
A
#
# COMPACT_ATOMS: atom_id res chain seq x y z
N MET A 1 8.39 31.45 6.96
CA MET A 1 8.45 29.97 7.04
C MET A 1 7.50 29.39 6.01
N ARG A 2 8.01 29.02 4.83
CA ARG A 2 7.19 28.59 3.69
C ARG A 2 6.91 27.10 3.83
N GLN A 3 5.63 26.77 4.02
CA GLN A 3 5.12 25.41 4.22
C GLN A 3 5.16 24.65 2.89
N SER A 4 5.74 23.46 2.92
CA SER A 4 5.78 22.51 1.82
C SER A 4 4.36 22.23 1.34
N SER A 5 4.05 22.74 0.15
CA SER A 5 2.70 22.76 -0.41
C SER A 5 2.61 21.78 -1.55
N LEU A 6 1.62 20.91 -1.45
CA LEU A 6 1.18 20.02 -2.49
C LEU A 6 -0.41 20.13 -2.46
N LEU A 7 -1.03 20.53 -3.61
CA LEU A 7 -2.46 20.61 -4.17
C LEU A 7 -3.59 19.57 -3.80
N VAL A 8 -4.46 19.85 -2.83
CA VAL A 8 -5.90 19.51 -2.77
C VAL A 8 -6.52 18.45 -3.74
N LEU A 9 -6.87 17.26 -3.23
CA LEU A 9 -8.14 16.61 -3.61
C LEU A 9 -9.26 17.29 -2.81
N HIS A 10 -10.22 17.90 -3.48
CA HIS A 10 -11.32 18.61 -2.81
C HIS A 10 -12.35 17.58 -2.31
N PRO A 11 -12.76 17.63 -1.03
CA PRO A 11 -13.78 16.74 -0.50
C PRO A 11 -15.15 17.39 -0.75
N ARG A 12 -15.88 16.92 -1.77
CA ARG A 12 -17.36 16.97 -1.80
C ARG A 12 -17.93 16.24 -3.01
N GLN A 13 -19.01 15.50 -2.75
CA GLN A 13 -19.86 14.69 -3.65
C GLN A 13 -19.41 13.23 -3.86
N PHE A 14 -19.37 12.46 -2.75
CA PHE A 14 -19.53 11.00 -2.76
C PHE A 14 -21.02 10.62 -2.74
N HIS A 15 -21.79 11.09 -3.72
CA HIS A 15 -23.12 10.56 -3.95
C HIS A 15 -23.10 9.71 -5.21
N GLN A 16 -23.46 8.44 -5.01
CA GLN A 16 -23.96 7.46 -5.98
C GLN A 16 -23.27 7.50 -7.35
N LEU A 17 -22.52 6.44 -7.72
CA LEU A 17 -22.47 5.86 -9.08
C LEU A 17 -21.36 4.78 -9.18
N VAL A 18 -21.79 3.51 -9.21
CA VAL A 18 -21.40 2.46 -10.18
C VAL A 18 -19.90 2.03 -10.16
N LEU A 19 -19.60 0.93 -9.44
CA LEU A 19 -18.29 0.24 -9.28
C LEU A 19 -17.69 -0.52 -10.51
N PRO A 20 -18.27 -0.64 -11.72
CA PRO A 20 -17.44 -0.92 -12.91
C PRO A 20 -16.31 0.11 -13.06
N SER A 21 -16.48 1.27 -12.43
CA SER A 21 -15.51 2.36 -12.39
C SER A 21 -14.49 2.30 -11.24
N CYS A 22 -14.58 1.37 -10.28
CA CYS A 22 -13.70 1.39 -9.10
C CYS A 22 -12.33 0.79 -9.42
N LEU A 23 -12.29 -0.31 -10.17
CA LEU A 23 -11.04 -0.97 -10.57
C LEU A 23 -10.35 -0.31 -11.76
N LEU A 24 -11.12 0.30 -12.67
CA LEU A 24 -10.59 1.26 -13.66
C LEU A 24 -10.02 2.55 -13.04
N ARG A 25 -10.44 2.91 -11.81
CA ARG A 25 -9.88 4.03 -11.03
C ARG A 25 -8.75 3.61 -10.08
N LEU A 26 -8.64 2.33 -9.72
CA LEU A 26 -7.58 1.77 -8.87
C LEU A 26 -6.22 1.78 -9.53
N LEU A 27 -6.19 1.78 -10.86
CA LEU A 27 -4.96 1.71 -11.64
C LEU A 27 -4.87 2.78 -12.73
N GLY A 28 -5.60 3.88 -12.58
CA GLY A 28 -5.62 4.88 -13.65
C GLY A 28 -6.64 5.98 -13.45
N ARG A 29 -6.24 7.03 -12.73
CA ARG A 29 -6.68 8.38 -13.07
C ARG A 29 -5.70 9.44 -12.56
N HIS A 30 -4.82 9.85 -13.46
CA HIS A 30 -4.11 11.12 -13.38
C HIS A 30 -5.14 12.26 -13.31
N ARG A 31 -5.21 12.94 -12.18
CA ARG A 31 -5.53 14.36 -12.15
C ARG A 31 -4.59 15.00 -11.13
N SER A 32 -3.72 15.86 -11.64
CA SER A 32 -2.65 16.57 -10.96
C SER A 32 -3.19 17.49 -9.88
N SER A 33 -3.53 16.89 -8.75
CA SER A 33 -3.74 17.61 -7.50
C SER A 33 -3.07 16.85 -6.35
N ASN A 34 -1.82 17.19 -6.11
CA ASN A 34 -0.98 17.00 -4.92
C ASN A 34 -1.69 16.92 -3.50
N VAL A 35 -1.98 15.77 -2.93
CA VAL A 35 -2.83 15.71 -1.70
C VAL A 35 -2.09 16.06 -0.39
N LYS A 36 -2.74 16.80 0.53
CA LYS A 36 -2.23 16.96 1.91
C LYS A 36 -2.25 15.59 2.60
N VAL A 37 -1.08 15.08 2.97
CA VAL A 37 -0.95 13.83 3.75
C VAL A 37 -1.75 13.96 5.06
N PRO A 38 -2.76 13.10 5.30
CA PRO A 38 -3.57 13.13 6.51
C PRO A 38 -2.72 13.00 7.78
N SER A 39 -3.19 13.57 8.90
CA SER A 39 -2.52 13.47 10.21
C SER A 39 -2.31 12.03 10.64
N GLU A 40 -3.27 11.17 10.32
CA GLU A 40 -3.33 9.75 10.66
C GLU A 40 -2.22 8.99 9.93
N VAL A 41 -1.98 9.34 8.65
CA VAL A 41 -0.88 8.78 7.86
C VAL A 41 0.46 9.18 8.47
N LYS A 42 0.65 10.47 8.79
CA LYS A 42 1.90 10.95 9.41
C LYS A 42 2.15 10.28 10.76
N ALA A 43 1.10 10.15 11.58
CA ALA A 43 1.19 9.49 12.87
C ALA A 43 1.60 8.01 12.73
N CYS A 44 0.99 7.27 11.80
CA CYS A 44 1.35 5.87 11.54
C CYS A 44 2.80 5.71 11.04
N ILE A 45 3.26 6.55 10.10
CA ILE A 45 4.66 6.54 9.64
C ILE A 45 5.63 6.81 10.81
N ILE A 46 5.38 7.86 11.61
CA ILE A 46 6.27 8.21 12.72
C ILE A 46 6.26 7.10 13.78
N ASN A 47 5.10 6.51 14.09
CA ASN A 47 5.01 5.40 15.03
C ASN A 47 5.78 4.17 14.53
N ALA A 48 5.62 3.81 13.26
CA ALA A 48 6.37 2.72 12.64
C ALA A 48 7.89 2.98 12.72
N LEU A 49 8.33 4.20 12.40
CA LEU A 49 9.74 4.56 12.51
C LEU A 49 10.27 4.42 13.94
N ARG A 50 9.54 4.92 14.95
CA ARG A 50 9.95 4.77 16.36
C ARG A 50 10.10 3.29 16.74
N SER A 51 9.14 2.46 16.32
CA SER A 51 9.20 1.02 16.54
C SER A 51 10.43 0.39 15.90
N CYS A 52 10.79 0.77 14.66
CA CYS A 52 11.98 0.27 13.97
C CYS A 52 13.29 0.71 14.66
N THR A 53 13.37 1.96 15.11
CA THR A 53 14.58 2.47 15.80
C THR A 53 14.76 1.87 17.20
N ALA A 54 13.68 1.47 17.87
CA ALA A 54 13.74 0.89 19.22
C ALA A 54 14.18 -0.59 19.23
N SER A 55 14.06 -1.30 18.11
CA SER A 55 14.31 -2.74 18.03
C SER A 55 15.79 -3.15 17.83
N ASN A 56 16.76 -2.38 18.36
CA ASN A 56 18.20 -2.71 18.36
C ASN A 56 18.74 -3.31 17.05
N GLY A 57 18.41 -2.70 15.90
CA GLY A 57 18.96 -3.10 14.60
C GLY A 57 18.11 -4.11 13.81
N ALA A 58 16.89 -4.45 14.24
CA ALA A 58 15.93 -5.08 13.33
C ALA A 58 15.54 -4.07 12.23
N GLY A 59 16.19 -4.18 11.08
CA GLY A 59 15.98 -3.30 9.93
C GLY A 59 14.55 -3.36 9.38
N LEU A 60 14.21 -2.38 8.53
CA LEU A 60 12.95 -2.36 7.77
C LEU A 60 12.90 -3.61 6.87
N SER A 61 11.80 -4.36 6.85
CA SER A 61 11.78 -5.68 6.20
C SER A 61 10.51 -5.92 5.39
N LYS A 62 10.28 -5.10 4.36
CA LYS A 62 9.12 -5.21 3.44
C LYS A 62 7.77 -5.41 4.17
N GLY A 63 7.60 -4.78 5.34
CA GLY A 63 6.38 -4.89 6.15
C GLY A 63 6.33 -6.09 7.11
N THR A 64 7.31 -6.99 7.07
CA THR A 64 7.30 -8.21 7.90
C THR A 64 7.59 -7.94 9.37
N THR A 65 8.33 -6.88 9.71
CA THR A 65 8.64 -6.54 11.10
C THR A 65 7.37 -6.16 11.85
N SER A 66 6.49 -5.38 11.22
CA SER A 66 5.17 -5.01 11.73
C SER A 66 4.26 -6.22 11.87
N LEU A 67 4.26 -7.13 10.90
CA LEU A 67 3.43 -8.34 10.96
C LEU A 67 3.86 -9.29 12.08
N ARG A 68 5.17 -9.38 12.39
CA ARG A 68 5.68 -10.23 13.47
C ARG A 68 5.23 -9.82 14.87
N GLN A 69 4.73 -8.58 15.04
CA GLN A 69 4.30 -8.05 16.34
C GLN A 69 3.04 -8.71 16.89
N SER A 70 2.27 -9.44 16.07
CA SER A 70 1.06 -10.14 16.53
C SER A 70 0.94 -11.55 15.94
N GLN A 71 0.16 -12.42 16.61
CA GLN A 71 -0.15 -13.76 16.08
C GLN A 71 -0.91 -13.67 14.75
N ALA A 72 -1.86 -12.72 14.65
CA ALA A 72 -2.64 -12.47 13.45
C ALA A 72 -1.77 -11.97 12.28
N GLY A 73 -0.77 -11.13 12.53
CA GLY A 73 0.16 -10.70 11.48
C GLY A 73 1.09 -11.83 11.02
N ARG A 74 1.56 -12.69 11.95
CA ARG A 74 2.43 -13.83 11.62
C ARG A 74 1.79 -14.83 10.65
N SER A 75 0.47 -15.01 10.68
CA SER A 75 -0.22 -15.88 9.71
C SER A 75 -0.29 -15.28 8.30
N LEU A 76 0.01 -14.00 8.12
CA LEU A 76 -0.02 -13.29 6.83
C LEU A 76 1.37 -13.12 6.20
N LEU A 77 2.45 -13.53 6.89
CA LEU A 77 3.84 -13.37 6.41
C LEU A 77 4.10 -14.02 5.04
N TRP A 78 3.33 -15.04 4.67
CA TRP A 78 3.44 -15.68 3.36
C TRP A 78 3.20 -14.70 2.20
N ALA A 79 2.44 -13.63 2.43
CA ALA A 79 2.17 -12.60 1.42
C ALA A 79 3.30 -11.57 1.26
N CYS A 80 4.40 -11.71 2.01
CA CYS A 80 5.62 -10.91 1.91
C CYS A 80 6.79 -11.69 1.29
N ASP A 81 6.49 -12.70 0.48
CA ASP A 81 7.47 -13.63 -0.10
C ASP A 81 8.67 -12.91 -0.73
N SER A 82 9.85 -13.09 -0.13
CA SER A 82 11.10 -12.47 -0.56
C SER A 82 11.63 -13.02 -1.88
N SER A 83 11.09 -14.13 -2.37
CA SER A 83 11.40 -14.65 -3.71
C SER A 83 10.73 -13.85 -4.83
N LYS A 84 9.76 -13.00 -4.49
CA LYS A 84 9.06 -12.09 -5.41
C LYS A 84 9.58 -10.65 -5.28
N GLY A 85 9.45 -9.88 -6.35
CA GLY A 85 9.83 -8.47 -6.35
C GLY A 85 8.94 -7.63 -5.42
N THR A 86 9.46 -6.52 -4.96
CA THR A 86 8.77 -5.58 -4.05
C THR A 86 7.44 -5.08 -4.62
N SER A 87 7.34 -4.89 -5.93
CA SER A 87 6.14 -4.46 -6.64
C SER A 87 5.06 -5.53 -6.64
N ASP A 88 5.43 -6.82 -6.62
CA ASP A 88 4.48 -7.92 -6.44
C ASP A 88 3.83 -7.82 -5.06
N THR A 89 4.64 -7.68 -4.01
CA THR A 89 4.15 -7.47 -2.64
C THR A 89 3.25 -6.24 -2.56
N ILE A 90 3.65 -5.10 -3.13
CA ILE A 90 2.82 -3.88 -3.13
C ILE A 90 1.46 -4.15 -3.79
N LEU A 91 1.42 -4.82 -4.94
CA LEU A 91 0.18 -5.08 -5.66
C LEU A 91 -0.73 -6.08 -4.94
N VAL A 92 -0.17 -7.17 -4.39
CA VAL A 92 -0.92 -8.16 -3.58
C VAL A 92 -1.62 -7.46 -2.41
N TRP A 93 -0.86 -6.71 -1.62
CA TRP A 93 -1.38 -6.04 -0.45
C TRP A 93 -2.32 -4.88 -0.81
N HIS A 94 -2.10 -4.20 -1.95
CA HIS A 94 -2.96 -3.09 -2.37
C HIS A 94 -4.34 -3.57 -2.78
N ILE A 95 -4.39 -4.63 -3.57
CA ILE A 95 -5.65 -5.24 -4.00
C ILE A 95 -6.38 -5.78 -2.77
N ALA A 96 -5.69 -6.49 -1.86
CA ALA A 96 -6.30 -6.99 -0.63
C ALA A 96 -6.87 -5.87 0.26
N THR A 97 -6.12 -4.79 0.46
CA THR A 97 -6.57 -3.60 1.20
C THR A 97 -7.84 -3.00 0.58
N THR A 98 -7.91 -2.99 -0.75
CA THR A 98 -9.05 -2.44 -1.47
C THR A 98 -10.29 -3.34 -1.39
N ILE A 99 -10.12 -4.66 -1.47
CA ILE A 99 -11.22 -5.62 -1.26
C ILE A 99 -11.81 -5.43 0.14
N LEU A 100 -10.96 -5.27 1.16
CA LEU A 100 -11.39 -5.01 2.54
C LEU A 100 -12.09 -3.65 2.69
N GLU A 101 -11.60 -2.60 1.99
CA GLU A 101 -12.26 -1.30 1.97
C GLU A 101 -13.68 -1.37 1.40
N ALA A 102 -13.90 -2.19 0.35
CA ALA A 102 -15.22 -2.38 -0.25
C ALA A 102 -16.21 -3.08 0.70
N ARG A 103 -15.71 -3.94 1.60
CA ARG A 103 -16.51 -4.59 2.65
C ARG A 103 -17.00 -3.61 3.72
N HIS A 104 -16.18 -2.61 4.03
CA HIS A 104 -16.46 -1.62 5.07
C HIS A 104 -16.51 -0.21 4.46
N PRO A 105 -17.59 0.22 3.78
CA PRO A 105 -17.69 1.58 3.28
C PRO A 105 -17.55 2.61 4.40
N HIS A 106 -16.98 3.78 4.08
CA HIS A 106 -16.99 4.88 5.04
C HIS A 106 -18.43 5.28 5.37
N HIS A 107 -18.85 5.10 6.62
CA HIS A 107 -20.05 5.72 7.15
C HIS A 107 -19.80 7.23 7.31
N GLN A 108 -19.88 7.98 6.21
CA GLN A 108 -20.02 9.43 6.27
C GLN A 108 -21.51 9.75 6.28
N HIS A 109 -21.93 10.51 7.30
CA HIS A 109 -23.29 10.95 7.60
C HIS A 109 -24.13 10.03 8.49
N ASP A 110 -23.75 9.99 9.77
CA ASP A 110 -24.78 10.18 10.79
C ASP A 110 -24.99 11.69 10.93
N HIS A 111 -26.24 12.17 10.97
CA HIS A 111 -26.63 13.58 11.08
C HIS A 111 -26.28 14.23 12.44
N GLY A 112 -25.25 13.72 13.12
CA GLY A 112 -24.79 14.19 14.42
C GLY A 112 -23.65 15.23 14.32
N PRO A 113 -23.28 15.85 15.46
CA PRO A 113 -22.15 16.76 15.53
C PRO A 113 -20.84 16.08 15.09
N PRO A 114 -19.83 16.84 14.62
CA PRO A 114 -18.54 16.28 14.18
C PRO A 114 -17.91 15.46 15.30
N ARG A 115 -17.99 14.14 15.15
CA ARG A 115 -17.45 13.17 16.10
C ARG A 115 -15.97 12.99 15.79
N ARG A 116 -15.11 12.99 16.83
CA ARG A 116 -13.69 12.67 16.67
C ARG A 116 -13.58 11.30 15.96
N PRO A 117 -12.66 11.14 14.97
CA PRO A 117 -12.45 9.87 14.31
C PRO A 117 -12.20 8.77 15.35
N SER A 118 -12.78 7.58 15.16
CA SER A 118 -12.41 6.43 15.98
C SER A 118 -10.99 5.97 15.62
N PRO A 119 -10.25 5.33 16.54
CA PRO A 119 -8.94 4.75 16.24
C PRO A 119 -8.95 3.84 15.00
N VAL A 120 -10.00 3.03 14.84
CA VAL A 120 -10.21 2.19 13.64
C VAL A 120 -10.31 3.03 12.36
N SER A 121 -11.06 4.13 12.39
CA SER A 121 -11.18 5.05 11.25
C SER A 121 -9.84 5.71 10.89
N GLU A 122 -9.00 6.01 11.88
CA GLU A 122 -7.66 6.56 11.66
C GLU A 122 -6.74 5.53 10.99
N LYS A 123 -6.72 4.30 11.51
CA LYS A 123 -5.92 3.19 10.93
C LYS A 123 -6.35 2.87 9.50
N LYS A 124 -7.66 2.80 9.26
CA LYS A 124 -8.24 2.63 7.92
C LYS A 124 -7.84 3.74 6.96
N THR A 125 -7.89 5.00 7.43
CA THR A 125 -7.45 6.15 6.64
C THR A 125 -5.97 6.02 6.28
N ALA A 126 -5.12 5.69 7.27
CA ALA A 126 -3.69 5.52 7.03
C ALA A 126 -3.39 4.39 6.04
N ALA A 127 -3.96 3.20 6.27
CA ALA A 127 -3.79 2.03 5.44
C ALA A 127 -4.20 2.27 3.98
N THR A 128 -5.41 2.80 3.75
CA THR A 128 -5.93 3.03 2.40
C THR A 128 -5.14 4.11 1.64
N HIS A 129 -4.69 5.18 2.32
CA HIS A 129 -3.86 6.21 1.68
C HIS A 129 -2.48 5.69 1.31
N LEU A 130 -1.79 5.01 2.23
CA LEU A 130 -0.46 4.46 1.97
C LEU A 130 -0.50 3.34 0.93
N SER A 131 -1.55 2.53 0.96
CA SER A 131 -1.79 1.49 -0.05
C SER A 131 -1.91 2.05 -1.46
N ARG A 132 -2.75 3.08 -1.64
CA ARG A 132 -2.88 3.78 -2.92
C ARG A 132 -1.58 4.47 -3.35
N TYR A 133 -0.83 5.01 -2.39
CA TYR A 133 0.49 5.58 -2.67
C TYR A 133 1.47 4.52 -3.17
N GLY A 134 1.51 3.34 -2.55
CA GLY A 134 2.32 2.22 -3.02
C GLY A 134 1.98 1.81 -4.46
N ALA A 135 0.70 1.66 -4.79
CA ALA A 135 0.27 1.36 -6.15
C ALA A 135 0.62 2.46 -7.16
N TYR A 136 0.52 3.73 -6.75
CA TYR A 136 0.99 4.88 -7.53
C TYR A 136 2.48 4.79 -7.84
N LEU A 137 3.32 4.44 -6.85
CA LEU A 137 4.76 4.28 -7.07
C LEU A 137 5.04 3.20 -8.12
N VAL A 138 4.36 2.04 -8.05
CA VAL A 138 4.53 0.96 -9.05
C VAL A 138 4.12 1.41 -10.47
N GLU A 139 3.06 2.21 -10.61
CA GLU A 139 2.60 2.67 -11.92
C GLU A 139 3.46 3.81 -12.50
N ALA A 140 3.69 4.84 -11.70
CA ALA A 140 4.06 6.17 -12.16
C ALA A 140 5.47 6.57 -11.76
N CYS A 141 6.04 5.96 -10.71
CA CYS A 141 7.39 6.23 -10.24
C CYS A 141 8.17 4.93 -9.92
N PRO A 142 8.18 3.91 -10.80
CA PRO A 142 8.89 2.67 -10.52
C PRO A 142 10.40 2.89 -10.39
N GLU A 143 10.94 3.99 -10.94
CA GLU A 143 12.32 4.42 -10.73
C GLU A 143 12.66 4.68 -9.24
N LEU A 144 11.66 4.83 -8.37
CA LEU A 144 11.83 5.01 -6.92
C LEU A 144 11.70 3.68 -6.15
N LEU A 145 11.42 2.57 -6.83
CA LEU A 145 11.27 1.26 -6.20
C LEU A 145 12.60 0.49 -6.19
N HIS A 146 12.58 -0.67 -5.53
CA HIS A 146 13.75 -1.54 -5.38
C HIS A 146 13.90 -2.53 -6.55
N ASP A 147 12.85 -2.72 -7.34
CA ASP A 147 12.87 -3.66 -8.46
C ASP A 147 13.20 -2.94 -9.77
N ASP A 148 13.43 -3.73 -10.82
CA ASP A 148 13.61 -3.19 -12.18
C ASP A 148 12.35 -2.43 -12.67
N ASP A 149 12.58 -1.23 -13.23
CA ASP A 149 11.52 -0.33 -13.70
C ASP A 149 10.62 -0.98 -14.76
N ALA A 150 11.23 -1.71 -15.72
CA ALA A 150 10.51 -2.31 -16.83
C ALA A 150 9.68 -3.49 -16.36
N TRP A 151 10.24 -4.33 -15.48
CA TRP A 151 9.54 -5.42 -14.81
C TRP A 151 8.34 -4.91 -14.02
N SER A 152 8.52 -3.86 -13.21
CA SER A 152 7.46 -3.27 -12.37
C SER A 152 6.30 -2.75 -13.23
N LYS A 153 6.61 -2.06 -14.33
CA LYS A 153 5.61 -1.55 -15.29
C LYS A 153 4.87 -2.68 -16.02
N ASP A 154 5.57 -3.74 -16.43
CA ASP A 154 4.95 -4.88 -17.11
C ASP A 154 4.02 -5.65 -16.16
N LEU A 155 4.49 -5.94 -14.95
CA LEU A 155 3.71 -6.60 -13.91
C LEU A 155 2.41 -5.83 -13.63
N TYR A 156 2.51 -4.51 -13.45
CA TYR A 156 1.36 -3.64 -13.24
C TYR A 156 0.35 -3.72 -14.39
N LYS A 157 0.81 -3.63 -15.64
CA LYS A 157 -0.06 -3.71 -16.82
C LYS A 157 -0.74 -5.08 -16.93
N LYS A 158 -0.03 -6.16 -16.59
CA LYS A 158 -0.56 -7.52 -16.57
C LYS A 158 -1.66 -7.66 -15.52
N VAL A 159 -1.40 -7.23 -14.28
CA VAL A 159 -2.40 -7.20 -13.19
C VAL A 159 -3.63 -6.40 -13.62
N LYS A 160 -3.45 -5.20 -14.16
CA LYS A 160 -4.54 -4.32 -14.63
C LYS A 160 -5.40 -4.97 -15.72
N ARG A 161 -4.79 -5.72 -16.63
CA ARG A 161 -5.50 -6.40 -17.72
C ARG A 161 -6.29 -7.59 -17.19
N ASP A 162 -5.68 -8.39 -16.33
CA ASP A 162 -6.24 -9.65 -15.89
C ASP A 162 -7.32 -9.43 -14.81
N ASP A 163 -7.18 -8.38 -13.98
CA ASP A 163 -8.25 -7.87 -13.11
C ASP A 163 -9.50 -7.48 -13.93
N LYS A 164 -9.32 -6.64 -14.96
CA LYS A 164 -10.43 -6.28 -15.87
C LYS A 164 -11.10 -7.49 -16.49
N ARG A 165 -10.33 -8.52 -16.87
CA ARG A 165 -10.86 -9.77 -17.42
C ARG A 165 -11.71 -10.51 -16.39
N ALA A 166 -11.20 -10.69 -15.17
CA ALA A 166 -11.90 -11.37 -14.08
C ALA A 166 -13.23 -10.69 -13.72
N LEU A 167 -13.28 -9.36 -13.75
CA LEU A 167 -14.50 -8.60 -13.48
C LEU A 167 -15.49 -8.63 -14.65
N SER A 168 -15.01 -8.69 -15.89
CA SER A 168 -15.87 -8.73 -17.08
C SER A 168 -16.59 -10.07 -17.22
N THR A 169 -16.01 -11.16 -16.71
CA THR A 169 -16.63 -12.48 -16.68
C THR A 169 -17.79 -12.61 -15.67
N ALA A 170 -18.03 -11.58 -14.84
CA ALA A 170 -18.95 -11.66 -13.71
C ALA A 170 -20.46 -11.60 -14.06
N GLY A 171 -20.84 -11.48 -15.34
CA GLY A 171 -22.24 -11.58 -15.78
C GLY A 171 -23.16 -10.48 -15.22
N GLY A 172 -23.15 -9.30 -15.85
CA GLY A 172 -24.21 -8.28 -15.77
C GLY A 172 -24.40 -7.51 -14.45
N VAL A 173 -24.37 -8.20 -13.30
CA VAL A 173 -24.54 -7.58 -11.98
C VAL A 173 -23.20 -7.06 -11.52
N GLY A 174 -23.03 -5.74 -11.56
CA GLY A 174 -21.84 -5.09 -11.04
C GLY A 174 -21.71 -5.34 -9.54
N VAL A 175 -20.49 -5.60 -9.05
CA VAL A 175 -20.17 -5.73 -7.60
C VAL A 175 -20.73 -4.57 -6.76
N SER A 176 -21.02 -3.43 -7.39
CA SER A 176 -21.61 -2.19 -6.83
C SER A 176 -23.03 -2.29 -6.33
N SER A 177 -23.83 -3.14 -6.98
CA SER A 177 -25.23 -3.30 -6.62
C SER A 177 -25.40 -4.32 -5.51
N LEU A 178 -24.33 -5.01 -5.12
CA LEU A 178 -24.36 -5.97 -4.03
C LEU A 178 -24.18 -5.26 -2.68
N PRO A 179 -24.81 -5.77 -1.60
CA PRO A 179 -24.46 -5.38 -0.24
C PRO A 179 -22.95 -5.54 0.01
N PRO A 180 -22.33 -4.73 0.88
CA PRO A 180 -20.87 -4.74 1.08
C PRO A 180 -20.26 -6.12 1.34
N GLU A 181 -20.88 -6.94 2.19
CA GLU A 181 -20.44 -8.33 2.46
C GLU A 181 -20.52 -9.23 1.22
N ALA A 182 -21.60 -9.13 0.44
CA ALA A 182 -21.75 -9.91 -0.78
C ALA A 182 -20.78 -9.44 -1.89
N GLY A 183 -20.53 -8.13 -1.97
CA GLY A 183 -19.54 -7.55 -2.87
C GLY A 183 -18.12 -8.01 -2.53
N TYR A 184 -17.78 -8.01 -1.24
CA TYR A 184 -16.51 -8.54 -0.72
C TYR A 184 -16.31 -10.02 -1.09
N GLY A 185 -17.29 -10.88 -0.80
CA GLY A 185 -17.22 -12.30 -1.15
C GLY A 185 -17.08 -12.52 -2.66
N ARG A 186 -17.81 -11.74 -3.47
CA ARG A 186 -17.74 -11.81 -4.92
C ARG A 186 -16.37 -11.40 -5.48
N LEU A 187 -15.72 -10.39 -4.90
CA LEU A 187 -14.37 -9.97 -5.31
C LEU A 187 -13.33 -11.06 -5.01
N ILE A 188 -13.41 -11.69 -3.84
CA ILE A 188 -12.52 -12.81 -3.48
C ILE A 188 -12.69 -13.96 -4.46
N GLU A 189 -13.93 -14.34 -4.77
CA GLU A 189 -14.24 -15.43 -5.69
C GLU A 189 -13.67 -15.16 -7.10
N LEU A 190 -13.96 -13.98 -7.66
CA LEU A 190 -13.56 -13.63 -9.04
C LEU A 190 -12.04 -13.55 -9.19
N LEU A 191 -11.36 -12.91 -8.24
CA LEU A 191 -9.91 -12.73 -8.29
C LEU A 191 -9.16 -14.02 -7.91
N GLY A 192 -9.71 -14.81 -6.99
CA GLY A 192 -9.20 -16.15 -6.66
C GLY A 192 -9.32 -17.15 -7.81
N ALA A 193 -10.34 -17.00 -8.66
CA ALA A 193 -10.52 -17.81 -9.87
C ALA A 193 -9.75 -17.30 -11.09
N ALA A 194 -8.97 -16.21 -10.97
CA ALA A 194 -8.23 -15.64 -12.08
C ALA A 194 -7.21 -16.65 -12.66
N GLN A 195 -7.38 -16.99 -13.93
CA GLN A 195 -6.48 -17.91 -14.62
C GLN A 195 -5.11 -17.25 -14.83
N ASN A 196 -4.04 -17.94 -14.40
CA ASN A 196 -2.64 -17.60 -14.66
C ASN A 196 -2.11 -16.26 -14.07
N HIS A 197 -2.71 -15.74 -13.00
CA HIS A 197 -2.20 -14.55 -12.30
C HIS A 197 -2.08 -14.74 -10.79
N GLU A 198 -0.88 -15.10 -10.31
CA GLU A 198 -0.62 -15.36 -8.90
C GLU A 198 -0.89 -14.14 -8.00
N VAL A 199 -0.53 -12.91 -8.40
CA VAL A 199 -0.85 -11.69 -7.62
C VAL A 199 -2.35 -11.56 -7.29
N LEU A 200 -3.24 -11.84 -8.24
CA LEU A 200 -4.69 -11.71 -8.02
C LEU A 200 -5.20 -12.77 -7.05
N LYS A 201 -4.70 -14.01 -7.18
CA LYS A 201 -5.05 -15.12 -6.27
C LYS A 201 -4.52 -14.89 -4.87
N ASP A 202 -3.26 -14.44 -4.77
CA ASP A 202 -2.62 -14.11 -3.50
C ASP A 202 -3.34 -12.94 -2.83
N ALA A 203 -3.71 -11.91 -3.58
CA ALA A 203 -4.49 -10.79 -3.05
C ALA A 203 -5.88 -11.23 -2.56
N ALA A 204 -6.57 -12.09 -3.30
CA ALA A 204 -7.88 -12.62 -2.91
C ALA A 204 -7.78 -13.46 -1.62
N LYS A 205 -6.77 -14.34 -1.55
CA LYS A 205 -6.49 -15.15 -0.36
C LYS A 205 -6.14 -14.27 0.85
N LEU A 206 -5.28 -13.27 0.66
CA LEU A 206 -4.91 -12.31 1.71
C LEU A 206 -6.13 -11.51 2.20
N ALA A 207 -6.98 -11.04 1.28
CA ALA A 207 -8.22 -10.34 1.64
C ALA A 207 -9.14 -11.23 2.48
N GLY A 208 -9.34 -12.49 2.07
CA GLY A 208 -10.10 -13.49 2.81
C GLY A 208 -9.60 -13.65 4.24
N GLN A 209 -8.29 -13.87 4.40
CA GLN A 209 -7.68 -14.01 5.72
C GLN A 209 -7.80 -12.76 6.60
N LEU A 210 -7.65 -11.56 6.01
CA LEU A 210 -7.84 -10.28 6.71
C LEU A 210 -9.28 -10.12 7.21
N GLY A 211 -10.27 -10.54 6.42
CA GLY A 211 -11.68 -10.46 6.80
C GLY A 211 -12.14 -11.50 7.82
N GLU A 212 -11.34 -12.54 8.08
CA GLU A 212 -11.63 -13.63 9.02
C GLU A 212 -10.83 -13.53 10.33
N LEU A 213 -10.07 -12.45 10.52
CA LEU A 213 -9.30 -12.24 11.74
C LEU A 213 -10.22 -12.16 12.97
N ALA A 214 -9.84 -12.86 14.05
CA ALA A 214 -10.65 -12.97 15.28
C ALA A 214 -10.97 -11.61 15.94
N GLY A 215 -10.12 -10.60 15.75
CA GLY A 215 -10.36 -9.23 16.24
C GLY A 215 -11.09 -8.32 15.25
N GLY A 216 -11.64 -8.89 14.16
CA GLY A 216 -12.50 -8.21 13.20
C GLY A 216 -11.84 -7.04 12.47
N GLU A 217 -12.67 -6.05 12.10
CA GLU A 217 -12.28 -4.88 11.32
C GLU A 217 -11.13 -4.08 11.99
N GLU A 218 -11.16 -3.94 13.31
CA GLU A 218 -10.15 -3.19 14.07
C GLU A 218 -8.74 -3.79 13.89
N THR A 219 -8.61 -5.10 14.11
CA THR A 219 -7.33 -5.81 13.97
C THR A 219 -6.85 -5.79 12.52
N ALA A 220 -7.76 -5.95 11.55
CA ALA A 220 -7.39 -5.92 10.14
C ALA A 220 -6.82 -4.56 9.71
N TRP A 221 -7.47 -3.45 10.08
CA TRP A 221 -6.97 -2.11 9.73
C TRP A 221 -5.72 -1.72 10.52
N GLU A 222 -5.58 -2.17 11.76
CA GLU A 222 -4.34 -1.96 12.53
C GLU A 222 -3.15 -2.64 11.86
N LEU A 223 -3.29 -3.91 11.48
CA LEU A 223 -2.26 -4.67 10.76
C LEU A 223 -1.91 -4.01 9.43
N LEU A 224 -2.91 -3.62 8.64
CA LEU A 224 -2.68 -2.97 7.35
C LEU A 224 -1.99 -1.61 7.52
N ALA A 225 -2.38 -0.82 8.52
CA ALA A 225 -1.75 0.47 8.78
C ALA A 225 -0.29 0.31 9.19
N GLY A 226 0.02 -0.68 10.03
CA GLY A 226 1.39 -1.03 10.41
C GLY A 226 2.22 -1.50 9.21
N PHE A 227 1.71 -2.49 8.48
CA PHE A 227 2.34 -3.04 7.27
C PHE A 227 2.67 -1.95 6.26
N TRP A 228 1.69 -1.11 5.89
CA TRP A 228 1.89 -0.07 4.88
C TRP A 228 2.85 1.03 5.35
N SER A 229 2.84 1.35 6.64
CA SER A 229 3.76 2.35 7.19
C SER A 229 5.20 1.86 7.14
N GLU A 230 5.44 0.60 7.53
CA GLU A 230 6.76 -0.01 7.39
C GLU A 230 7.15 -0.18 5.93
N MET A 231 6.24 -0.60 5.05
CA MET A 231 6.53 -0.76 3.61
C MET A 231 6.98 0.56 2.98
N ILE A 232 6.30 1.68 3.25
CA ILE A 232 6.71 2.98 2.71
C ILE A 232 8.05 3.44 3.30
N LEU A 233 8.32 3.17 4.58
CA LEU A 233 9.64 3.42 5.17
C LEU A 233 10.73 2.54 4.55
N TYR A 234 10.43 1.27 4.26
CA TYR A 234 11.33 0.32 3.61
C TYR A 234 11.72 0.77 2.20
N LEU A 235 10.77 1.34 1.45
CA LEU A 235 11.01 1.83 0.09
C LEU A 235 11.84 3.11 0.03
N ALA A 236 11.88 3.88 1.13
CA ALA A 236 12.46 5.23 1.12
C ALA A 236 13.99 5.25 0.97
N PRO A 237 14.79 4.41 1.65
CA PRO A 237 16.21 4.28 1.36
C PRO A 237 16.47 3.88 -0.09
N SER A 238 17.26 4.69 -0.81
CA SER A 238 17.60 4.43 -2.20
C SER A 238 18.94 5.09 -2.56
N ASP A 239 19.70 4.36 -3.36
CA ASP A 239 20.90 4.79 -4.06
C ASP A 239 20.60 5.50 -5.39
N ASN A 240 19.35 5.43 -5.88
CA ASN A 240 18.92 6.09 -7.10
C ASN A 240 18.63 7.58 -6.88
N LEU A 241 19.70 8.34 -6.63
CA LEU A 241 19.65 9.79 -6.47
C LEU A 241 19.01 10.48 -7.69
N LYS A 242 19.24 9.95 -8.89
CA LYS A 242 18.64 10.48 -10.12
C LYS A 242 17.12 10.35 -10.11
N GLY A 243 16.58 9.23 -9.64
CA GLY A 243 15.14 9.04 -9.46
C GLY A 243 14.56 10.07 -8.49
N HIS A 244 15.20 10.26 -7.34
CA HIS A 244 14.78 11.27 -6.35
C HIS A 244 14.87 12.71 -6.88
N LEU A 245 15.91 13.05 -7.65
CA LEU A 245 16.03 14.36 -8.31
C LEU A 245 14.88 14.60 -9.31
N GLN A 246 14.54 13.60 -10.13
CA GLN A 246 13.39 13.70 -11.04
C GLN A 246 12.06 13.86 -10.29
N ALA A 247 11.90 13.19 -9.16
CA ALA A 247 10.72 13.35 -8.31
C ALA A 247 10.61 14.77 -7.74
N ILE A 248 11.74 15.38 -7.35
CA ILE A 248 11.79 16.79 -6.89
C ILE A 248 11.40 17.74 -8.03
N ASP A 249 11.92 17.53 -9.24
CA ASP A 249 11.59 18.36 -10.41
C ASP A 249 10.09 18.30 -10.76
N ARG A 250 9.41 17.19 -10.43
CA ARG A 250 7.96 17.01 -10.60
C ARG A 250 7.10 17.63 -9.48
N GLY A 251 7.73 18.24 -8.47
CA GLY A 251 7.06 18.88 -7.33
C GLY A 251 7.38 18.26 -5.97
N GLY A 252 8.13 17.16 -5.93
CA GLY A 252 8.49 16.45 -4.70
C GLY A 252 7.51 15.35 -4.33
N GLU A 253 8.05 14.18 -4.00
CA GLU A 253 7.29 12.99 -3.62
C GLU A 253 7.41 12.71 -2.12
N LEU A 254 6.37 12.12 -1.49
CA LEU A 254 6.42 11.74 -0.07
C LEU A 254 7.62 10.84 0.24
N ILE A 255 7.88 9.85 -0.61
CA ILE A 255 9.02 8.94 -0.47
C ILE A 255 10.36 9.67 -0.52
N THR A 256 10.45 10.79 -1.27
CA THR A 256 11.68 11.60 -1.34
C THR A 256 11.89 12.42 -0.06
N LEU A 257 10.80 12.91 0.56
CA LEU A 257 10.89 13.55 1.88
C LEU A 257 11.30 12.55 2.97
N LEU A 258 10.76 11.32 2.90
CA LEU A 258 11.14 10.25 3.82
C LEU A 258 12.58 9.81 3.62
N TRP A 259 13.03 9.65 2.37
CA TRP A 259 14.42 9.37 2.04
C TRP A 259 15.36 10.39 2.69
N ALA A 260 15.16 11.69 2.42
CA ALA A 260 16.01 12.74 2.99
C ALA A 260 16.00 12.75 4.53
N PHE A 261 14.84 12.48 5.14
CA PHE A 261 14.72 12.38 6.59
C PHE A 261 15.46 11.16 7.16
N LEU A 262 15.33 10.00 6.52
CA LEU A 262 16.00 8.76 6.92
C LEU A 262 17.53 8.89 6.77
N THR A 263 18.01 9.47 5.67
CA THR A 263 19.43 9.79 5.47
C THR A 263 19.96 10.69 6.58
N HIS A 264 19.21 11.71 6.98
CA HIS A 264 19.61 12.61 8.07
C HIS A 264 19.71 11.90 9.43
N VAL A 265 18.90 10.87 9.69
CA VAL A 265 18.97 10.09 10.93
C VAL A 265 19.88 8.85 10.84
N GLY A 266 20.67 8.74 9.76
CA GLY A 266 21.67 7.69 9.57
C GLY A 266 21.13 6.36 9.03
N ILE A 267 19.89 6.34 8.51
CA ILE A 267 19.31 5.18 7.81
C ILE A 267 19.49 5.44 6.31
N ILE A 268 20.63 5.03 5.78
CA ILE A 268 21.09 5.37 4.42
C ILE A 268 20.84 4.22 3.46
N ASP A 269 21.20 3.00 3.87
CA ASP A 269 21.19 1.84 3.00
C ASP A 269 19.91 1.01 3.13
N ARG A 270 19.59 0.29 2.05
CA ARG A 270 18.47 -0.65 2.08
C ARG A 270 18.86 -1.85 2.94
N PRO A 271 17.96 -2.33 3.83
CA PRO A 271 18.23 -3.54 4.60
C PRO A 271 18.45 -4.74 3.66
N GLY A 272 19.68 -5.27 3.66
CA GLY A 272 20.12 -6.37 2.78
C GLY A 272 21.38 -6.07 1.97
N ASP A 273 21.73 -4.79 1.76
CA ASP A 273 22.87 -4.39 0.94
C ASP A 273 24.24 -4.58 1.64
N ASP A 274 24.25 -4.75 2.97
CA ASP A 274 25.47 -4.96 3.79
C ASP A 274 26.24 -6.24 3.46
N THR A 275 25.62 -7.20 2.77
CA THR A 275 26.30 -8.47 2.41
C THR A 275 27.23 -8.36 1.20
N ALA A 276 27.13 -7.30 0.40
CA ALA A 276 27.99 -7.11 -0.78
C ALA A 276 29.31 -6.38 -0.48
N ALA A 277 29.41 -5.64 0.64
CA ALA A 277 30.57 -4.80 0.95
C ALA A 277 31.69 -5.51 1.76
N SER A 278 31.56 -6.81 2.05
CA SER A 278 32.55 -7.57 2.83
C SER A 278 33.19 -8.74 2.07
N ALA A 279 33.66 -8.50 0.84
CA ALA A 279 34.65 -9.40 0.24
C ALA A 279 36.06 -8.90 0.64
N PRO A 280 36.87 -9.67 1.40
CA PRO A 280 38.23 -9.26 1.71
C PRO A 280 39.06 -9.31 0.43
N ALA A 281 39.77 -8.21 0.15
CA ALA A 281 40.77 -8.15 -0.89
C ALA A 281 41.82 -9.22 -0.63
N THR A 282 41.89 -10.23 -1.49
CA THR A 282 43.01 -11.16 -1.55
C THR A 282 44.25 -10.38 -2.01
N GLY A 283 45.16 -10.14 -1.07
CA GLY A 283 46.50 -9.64 -1.34
C GLY A 283 47.36 -10.71 -2.02
N VAL A 284 48.16 -10.24 -2.97
CA VAL A 284 49.24 -10.94 -3.69
C VAL A 284 50.33 -11.37 -2.72
#